data_AF-A0A6G4RA17-F1
#
_entry.id   AF-A0A6G4RA17-F1
#
_cell.length_a   1.000
_cell.length_b   1.000
_cell.length_c   1.000
_cell.angle_alpha   90.00
_cell.angle_beta   90.00
_cell.angle_gamma   90.00
#
_symmetry.space_group_name_H-M   'P 1'
#
loop_
_entity.id
_entity.type
_entity.pdbx_description
1 polymer ?
#
loop_
_entity_poly.entity_id
_entity_poly.type
_entity_poly.pdbx_seq_one_letter_code
_entity_poly.pdbx_strand_id
1 'polypeptide(L)'
;MNSRLVVVVSLFVALLLVGFVAYPAALTYPYSQSPSSYSVAHESTEAFEETVGQDDVTPGEPLEVSSLDPSTQQALEEAKMQPRDDGSRGEGWQHLGSVLVCDDRLLVCDEYEERPAFPDNVEAYEMYGLVEDDDGTVYLTHYDSGVWFDLSPLLEFAVKLFSFVPYAAFLAYTSVVRDRVRSTEMMAFAGYGLALALLAFLLPYLLMFDLFPTSEYIIGAIVPVTWIVIGVGLLVLGSRSASQDTQDGADH
;
A
#
# COMPACT_ATOMS: atom_id res chain seq x y z
N MET A 1 23.94 -31.02 6.63
CA MET A 1 22.74 -30.50 7.32
C MET A 1 21.73 -31.63 7.45
N ASN A 2 21.07 -31.78 8.60
CA ASN A 2 20.15 -32.91 8.84
C ASN A 2 18.92 -32.79 7.93
N SER A 3 18.58 -33.85 7.17
CA SER A 3 17.40 -33.90 6.29
C SER A 3 16.11 -33.47 7.01
N ARG A 4 15.98 -33.82 8.29
CA ARG A 4 14.86 -33.40 9.15
C ARG A 4 14.76 -31.89 9.35
N LEU A 5 15.90 -31.18 9.46
CA LEU A 5 15.92 -29.73 9.66
C LEU A 5 15.40 -29.00 8.42
N VAL A 6 15.78 -29.46 7.22
CA VAL A 6 15.32 -28.86 5.96
C VAL A 6 13.79 -28.98 5.80
N VAL A 7 13.23 -30.14 6.16
CA VAL A 7 11.77 -30.35 6.17
C VAL A 7 11.07 -29.39 7.14
N VAL A 8 11.58 -29.28 8.37
CA VAL A 8 11.01 -28.37 9.38
C VAL A 8 11.04 -26.92 8.88
N VAL A 9 12.16 -26.47 8.31
CA VAL A 9 12.28 -25.12 7.74
C VAL A 9 11.30 -24.92 6.58
N SER A 10 11.19 -25.88 5.67
CA SER A 10 10.28 -25.78 4.53
C SER A 10 8.81 -25.72 4.96
N LEU A 11 8.40 -26.53 5.94
CA LEU A 11 7.05 -26.50 6.48
C LEU A 11 6.78 -25.20 7.25
N PHE A 12 7.76 -24.69 8.00
CA PHE A 12 7.66 -23.40 8.67
C PHE A 12 7.44 -22.28 7.65
N VAL A 13 8.22 -22.24 6.56
CA VAL A 13 8.05 -21.28 5.47
C VAL A 13 6.68 -21.43 4.80
N ALA A 14 6.20 -22.65 4.58
CA ALA A 14 4.87 -22.88 4.02
C ALA A 14 3.76 -22.32 4.92
N LEU A 15 3.84 -22.55 6.24
CA LEU A 15 2.89 -21.98 7.21
C LEU A 15 2.94 -20.46 7.23
N LEU A 16 4.14 -19.89 7.15
CA LEU A 16 4.36 -18.46 7.15
C LEU A 16 3.73 -17.80 5.90
N LEU A 17 3.91 -18.40 4.71
CA LEU A 17 3.29 -17.94 3.47
C LEU A 17 1.74 -17.99 3.54
N VAL A 18 1.17 -19.06 4.11
CA VAL A 18 -0.28 -19.14 4.34
C VAL A 18 -0.74 -18.07 5.32
N GLY A 19 0.02 -17.83 6.39
CA GLY A 19 -0.23 -16.75 7.34
C GLY A 19 -0.27 -15.38 6.65
N PHE A 20 0.62 -15.12 5.69
CA PHE A 20 0.63 -13.86 4.94
C PHE A 20 -0.54 -13.68 3.98
N VAL A 21 -1.24 -14.74 3.59
CA VAL A 21 -2.51 -14.60 2.85
C VAL A 21 -3.59 -13.98 3.73
N ALA A 22 -3.62 -14.34 5.02
CA ALA A 22 -4.55 -13.79 5.99
C ALA A 22 -4.07 -12.45 6.59
N TYR A 23 -2.78 -12.16 6.52
CA TYR A 23 -2.22 -10.91 7.03
C TYR A 23 -2.49 -9.75 6.04
N PRO A 24 -3.30 -8.76 6.44
CA PRO A 24 -3.79 -7.76 5.50
C PRO A 24 -2.68 -6.78 5.09
N ALA A 25 -1.67 -6.54 5.93
CA ALA A 25 -0.57 -5.62 5.61
C ALA A 25 0.54 -6.21 4.70
N ALA A 26 0.54 -7.52 4.43
CA ALA A 26 1.51 -8.10 3.48
C ALA A 26 1.26 -7.52 2.08
N LEU A 27 2.31 -7.15 1.33
CA LEU A 27 2.21 -6.63 -0.04
C LEU A 27 1.23 -5.45 -0.23
N THR A 28 0.80 -4.78 0.85
CA THR A 28 -0.10 -3.64 0.73
C THR A 28 0.65 -2.45 0.17
N TYR A 29 -0.01 -1.65 -0.67
CA TYR A 29 0.49 -0.32 -0.98
C TYR A 29 0.47 0.54 0.31
N PRO A 30 1.53 1.33 0.60
CA PRO A 30 1.71 1.95 1.90
C PRO A 30 0.75 3.11 2.21
N TYR A 31 0.17 3.73 1.18
CA TYR A 31 -0.69 4.90 1.33
C TYR A 31 -2.09 4.61 0.79
N SER A 32 -3.13 5.05 1.49
CA SER A 32 -4.49 4.99 0.98
C SER A 32 -4.67 5.99 -0.17
N GLN A 33 -5.05 5.49 -1.36
CA GLN A 33 -5.17 6.30 -2.58
C GLN A 33 -6.52 7.00 -2.68
N SER A 34 -6.91 7.77 -1.67
CA SER A 34 -8.03 8.69 -1.83
C SER A 34 -7.44 10.05 -2.19
N PRO A 35 -7.46 10.46 -3.47
CA PRO A 35 -7.00 11.78 -3.86
C PRO A 35 -8.01 12.80 -3.30
N SER A 36 -7.71 13.26 -2.11
CA SER A 36 -8.27 14.48 -1.59
C SER A 36 -7.32 15.60 -1.88
N SER A 37 -7.77 16.57 -2.67
CA SER A 37 -7.05 17.81 -2.87
C SER A 37 -7.49 18.80 -1.80
N TYR A 38 -6.51 19.39 -1.11
CA TYR A 38 -6.75 20.41 -0.10
C TYR A 38 -6.23 21.75 -0.59
N SER A 39 -7.01 22.80 -0.39
CA SER A 39 -6.60 24.16 -0.73
C SER A 39 -7.10 25.17 0.28
N VAL A 40 -6.31 26.23 0.44
CA VAL A 40 -6.60 27.31 1.39
C VAL A 40 -6.51 28.66 0.68
N ALA A 41 -7.38 29.59 1.05
CA ALA A 41 -7.33 30.97 0.59
C ALA A 41 -7.42 31.91 1.80
N HIS A 42 -6.53 32.90 1.84
CA HIS A 42 -6.49 33.89 2.92
C HIS A 42 -7.60 34.94 2.73
N GLU A 43 -8.21 35.46 3.80
CA GLU A 43 -9.33 36.43 3.71
C GLU A 43 -9.08 37.67 2.82
N SER A 44 -7.81 38.05 2.66
CA SER A 44 -7.40 39.20 1.85
C SER A 44 -7.20 38.89 0.36
N THR A 45 -7.47 37.67 -0.11
CA THR A 45 -7.26 37.28 -1.52
C THR A 45 -8.55 37.37 -2.33
N GLU A 46 -8.40 37.54 -3.64
CA GLU A 46 -9.53 37.55 -4.58
C GLU A 46 -10.25 36.20 -4.57
N ALA A 47 -9.51 35.10 -4.42
CA ALA A 47 -10.06 33.76 -4.22
C ALA A 47 -11.08 33.69 -3.07
N PHE A 48 -10.80 34.35 -1.93
CA PHE A 48 -11.72 34.39 -0.81
C PHE A 48 -12.94 35.26 -1.12
N GLU A 49 -12.73 36.48 -1.63
CA GLU A 49 -13.80 37.42 -1.94
C GLU A 49 -14.76 36.88 -3.01
N GLU A 50 -14.22 36.26 -4.06
CA GLU A 50 -15.02 35.66 -5.13
C GLU A 50 -15.80 34.45 -4.61
N THR A 51 -15.19 33.56 -3.83
CA THR A 51 -15.92 32.38 -3.32
C THR A 51 -17.00 32.78 -2.31
N VAL A 52 -16.71 33.68 -1.37
CA VAL A 52 -17.69 34.15 -0.39
C VAL A 52 -18.78 35.01 -1.03
N GLY A 53 -18.42 35.87 -2.00
CA GLY A 53 -19.34 36.81 -2.62
C GLY A 53 -20.15 36.25 -3.80
N GLN A 54 -19.64 35.26 -4.52
CA GLN A 54 -20.21 34.75 -5.77
C GLN A 54 -20.98 33.43 -5.56
N ASP A 55 -20.56 32.58 -4.62
CA ASP A 55 -21.25 31.31 -4.30
C ASP A 55 -22.32 31.44 -3.20
N ASP A 56 -22.66 32.67 -2.78
CA ASP A 56 -23.68 32.99 -1.74
C ASP A 56 -23.45 32.21 -0.43
N VAL A 57 -22.19 31.92 -0.15
CA VAL A 57 -21.67 31.32 1.06
C VAL A 57 -22.07 32.20 2.24
N THR A 58 -22.99 31.72 3.07
CA THR A 58 -23.28 32.38 4.35
C THR A 58 -22.11 32.06 5.29
N PRO A 59 -21.28 33.04 5.67
CA PRO A 59 -20.12 32.77 6.52
C PRO A 59 -20.63 32.23 7.86
N GLY A 60 -20.31 30.98 8.17
CA GLY A 60 -20.48 30.42 9.51
C GLY A 60 -19.54 31.08 10.51
N GLU A 61 -19.66 30.72 11.79
CA GLU A 61 -18.62 31.07 12.76
C GLU A 61 -17.32 30.33 12.38
N PRO A 62 -16.19 31.03 12.20
CA PRO A 62 -14.92 30.39 11.89
C PRO A 62 -14.49 29.51 13.07
N LEU A 63 -13.92 28.35 12.74
CA LEU A 63 -13.36 27.44 13.73
C LEU A 63 -11.93 27.81 14.04
N GLU A 64 -11.54 27.85 15.31
CA GLU A 64 -10.14 28.08 15.69
C GLU A 64 -9.26 26.92 15.20
N VAL A 65 -8.09 27.21 14.61
CA VAL A 65 -7.11 26.18 14.18
C VAL A 65 -6.79 25.22 15.31
N SER A 66 -6.65 25.75 16.53
CA SER A 66 -6.32 24.99 17.75
C SER A 66 -7.35 23.91 18.11
N SER A 67 -8.59 24.06 17.61
CA SER A 67 -9.69 23.11 17.83
C SER A 67 -9.72 21.95 16.83
N LEU A 68 -8.95 22.05 15.74
CA LEU A 68 -8.87 21.05 14.69
C LEU A 68 -7.94 19.89 15.09
N ASP A 69 -8.10 18.74 14.45
CA ASP A 69 -7.20 17.61 14.65
C ASP A 69 -5.75 17.93 14.21
N PRO A 70 -4.72 17.32 14.82
CA PRO A 70 -3.33 17.61 14.50
C PRO A 70 -2.96 17.45 13.02
N SER A 71 -3.52 16.44 12.35
CA SER A 71 -3.32 16.21 10.90
C SER A 71 -3.91 17.34 10.05
N THR A 72 -5.07 17.88 10.47
CA THR A 72 -5.72 19.03 9.84
C THR A 72 -4.91 20.31 10.03
N GLN A 73 -4.38 20.54 11.24
CA GLN A 73 -3.50 21.68 11.53
C GLN A 73 -2.23 21.61 10.68
N GLN A 74 -1.59 20.44 10.61
CA GLN A 74 -0.41 20.23 9.78
C GLN A 74 -0.71 20.52 8.30
N ALA A 75 -1.80 19.97 7.75
CA ALA A 75 -2.17 20.19 6.36
C ALA A 75 -2.47 21.66 6.05
N LEU A 76 -3.11 22.38 6.98
CA LEU A 76 -3.36 23.81 6.86
C LEU A 76 -2.05 24.61 6.79
N GLU A 77 -1.11 24.34 7.69
CA GLU A 77 0.21 24.98 7.70
C GLU A 77 1.02 24.67 6.44
N GLU A 78 1.02 23.41 6.00
CA GLU A 78 1.68 23.02 4.76
C GLU A 78 1.05 23.69 3.53
N ALA A 79 -0.28 23.80 3.48
CA ALA A 79 -0.99 24.49 2.41
C ALA A 79 -0.64 25.99 2.37
N LYS A 80 -0.58 26.65 3.54
CA LYS A 80 -0.17 28.07 3.66
C LYS A 80 1.26 28.33 3.15
N MET A 81 2.12 27.32 3.14
CA MET A 81 3.49 27.44 2.59
C MET A 81 3.57 27.25 1.07
N GLN A 82 2.50 26.77 0.43
CA GLN A 82 2.50 26.54 -1.01
C GLN A 82 2.43 27.87 -1.79
N PRO A 83 2.97 27.91 -3.03
CA PRO A 83 2.79 29.07 -3.90
C PRO A 83 1.31 29.39 -4.10
N ARG A 84 0.99 30.68 -4.18
CA ARG A 84 -0.34 31.13 -4.60
C ARG A 84 -0.52 30.86 -6.08
N ASP A 85 -1.68 30.33 -6.44
CA ASP A 85 -2.10 30.08 -7.81
C ASP A 85 -3.05 31.18 -8.30
N ASP A 86 -2.94 31.50 -9.58
CA ASP A 86 -3.74 32.48 -10.31
C ASP A 86 -4.86 31.74 -11.08
N GLY A 87 -5.54 30.85 -10.36
CA GLY A 87 -6.51 29.91 -10.91
C GLY A 87 -7.81 30.57 -11.40
N SER A 88 -8.72 29.77 -11.95
CA SER A 88 -9.98 30.25 -12.54
C SER A 88 -11.05 30.73 -11.54
N ARG A 89 -10.74 30.74 -10.23
CA ARG A 89 -11.65 31.13 -9.13
C ARG A 89 -11.01 32.21 -8.25
N GLY A 90 -10.36 33.18 -8.89
CA GLY A 90 -9.66 34.29 -8.24
C GLY A 90 -8.21 33.96 -7.87
N GLU A 91 -7.36 34.98 -7.87
CA GLU A 91 -5.97 34.88 -7.45
C GLU A 91 -5.88 34.60 -5.94
N GLY A 92 -4.99 33.69 -5.54
CA GLY A 92 -4.58 33.52 -4.14
C GLY A 92 -4.95 32.21 -3.46
N TRP A 93 -5.42 31.21 -4.20
CA TRP A 93 -5.52 29.84 -3.69
C TRP A 93 -4.13 29.24 -3.49
N GLN A 94 -3.93 28.51 -2.39
CA GLN A 94 -2.71 27.76 -2.13
C GLN A 94 -3.09 26.27 -2.03
N HIS A 95 -2.57 25.48 -2.98
CA HIS A 95 -2.95 24.08 -3.14
C HIS A 95 -1.90 23.16 -2.52
N LEU A 96 -2.28 22.42 -1.49
CA LEU A 96 -1.45 21.34 -0.93
C LEU A 96 -1.37 20.15 -1.91
N GLY A 97 -2.40 19.97 -2.74
CA GLY A 97 -2.52 18.84 -3.65
C GLY A 97 -2.97 17.58 -2.91
N SER A 98 -2.56 16.42 -3.42
CA SER A 98 -2.94 15.12 -2.85
C SER A 98 -2.11 14.80 -1.60
N VAL A 99 -2.77 14.63 -0.46
CA VAL A 99 -2.13 14.16 0.77
C VAL A 99 -2.04 12.64 0.78
N LEU A 100 -0.86 12.10 1.08
CA LEU A 100 -0.64 10.67 1.28
C LEU A 100 -0.98 10.32 2.72
N VAL A 101 -2.00 9.47 2.91
CA VAL A 101 -2.40 8.97 4.23
C VAL A 101 -1.94 7.54 4.35
N CYS A 102 -1.15 7.23 5.37
CA CYS A 102 -0.66 5.88 5.61
C CYS A 102 -1.80 4.88 5.80
N ASP A 103 -1.58 3.66 5.33
CA ASP A 103 -2.51 2.57 5.58
C ASP A 103 -2.48 2.14 7.06
N ASP A 104 -3.66 2.00 7.66
CA ASP A 104 -3.86 1.70 9.08
C ASP A 104 -3.29 0.34 9.52
N ARG A 105 -3.00 -0.53 8.54
CA ARG A 105 -2.44 -1.87 8.78
C ARG A 105 -0.91 -1.85 8.94
N LEU A 106 -0.24 -0.72 8.70
CA LEU A 106 1.21 -0.59 8.79
C LEU A 106 1.67 -0.26 10.21
N LEU A 107 2.91 -0.63 10.52
CA LEU A 107 3.49 -0.40 11.85
C LEU A 107 4.15 0.98 12.00
N VAL A 108 4.47 1.62 10.88
CA VAL A 108 5.19 2.88 10.80
C VAL A 108 4.53 3.71 9.73
N CYS A 109 4.40 5.01 9.98
CA CYS A 109 3.94 6.01 9.03
C CYS A 109 5.01 7.09 8.90
N ASP A 110 5.33 7.48 7.67
CA ASP A 110 6.26 8.55 7.34
C ASP A 110 5.54 9.81 6.81
N GLU A 111 4.22 9.74 6.65
CA GLU A 111 3.35 10.81 6.16
C GLU A 111 2.18 11.02 7.15
N TYR A 112 0.95 11.24 6.66
CA TYR A 112 -0.22 11.49 7.51
C TYR A 112 -0.79 10.18 8.07
N GLU A 113 -0.90 10.08 9.39
CA GLU A 113 -1.55 8.93 10.05
C GLU A 113 -3.07 8.92 9.81
N GLU A 114 -3.67 10.10 9.79
CA GLU A 114 -5.10 10.29 9.58
C GLU A 114 -5.35 11.32 8.49
N ARG A 115 -6.45 11.15 7.77
CA ARG A 115 -6.85 12.08 6.72
C ARG A 115 -7.16 13.46 7.34
N PRO A 116 -6.57 14.56 6.83
CA PRO A 116 -6.97 15.90 7.23
C PRO A 116 -8.47 16.10 6.99
N ALA A 117 -9.18 16.57 8.00
CA ALA A 117 -10.61 16.84 7.94
C ALA A 117 -10.81 18.37 7.97
N PHE A 118 -10.70 19.00 6.80
CA PHE A 118 -11.02 20.42 6.67
C PHE A 118 -12.49 20.63 7.06
N PRO A 119 -12.80 21.70 7.80
CA PRO A 119 -14.16 21.93 8.24
C PRO A 119 -15.08 22.20 7.05
N ASP A 120 -16.34 21.83 7.23
CA ASP A 120 -17.45 22.09 6.30
C ASP A 120 -18.53 22.88 7.05
N ASN A 121 -18.12 23.99 7.67
CA ASN A 121 -18.96 24.87 8.49
C ASN A 121 -19.63 25.99 7.68
N VAL A 122 -19.55 25.90 6.35
CA VAL A 122 -20.16 26.84 5.42
C VAL A 122 -21.22 26.12 4.60
N GLU A 123 -22.42 26.70 4.50
CA GLU A 123 -23.45 26.18 3.60
C GLU A 123 -23.11 26.55 2.15
N ALA A 124 -22.54 25.60 1.40
CA ALA A 124 -22.20 25.75 -0.01
C ALA A 124 -22.48 24.46 -0.81
N TYR A 125 -22.42 24.56 -2.15
CA TYR A 125 -22.54 23.39 -3.02
C TYR A 125 -21.29 22.48 -2.98
N GLU A 126 -20.14 23.07 -2.69
CA GLU A 126 -18.86 22.38 -2.50
C GLU A 126 -18.46 22.44 -1.02
N MET A 127 -17.52 21.58 -0.60
CA MET A 127 -17.14 21.49 0.81
C MET A 127 -16.13 22.58 1.15
N TYR A 128 -16.66 23.67 1.69
CA TYR A 128 -15.92 24.84 2.12
C TYR A 128 -15.99 25.00 3.63
N GLY A 129 -14.92 25.54 4.20
CA GLY A 129 -14.88 25.86 5.62
C GLY A 129 -14.15 27.16 5.91
N LEU A 130 -14.45 27.75 7.05
CA LEU A 130 -13.76 28.92 7.57
C LEU A 130 -12.99 28.55 8.83
N VAL A 131 -11.71 28.87 8.83
CA VAL A 131 -10.78 28.60 9.93
C VAL A 131 -10.12 29.91 10.35
N GLU A 132 -10.09 30.19 11.64
CA GLU A 132 -9.40 31.34 12.23
C GLU A 132 -8.09 30.88 12.87
N ASP A 133 -6.99 31.50 12.45
CA ASP A 133 -5.65 31.27 12.98
C ASP A 133 -5.43 32.01 14.32
N ASP A 134 -4.37 31.67 15.05
CA ASP A 134 -4.09 32.22 16.38
C ASP A 134 -3.86 33.76 16.38
N ASP A 135 -3.59 34.36 15.22
CA ASP A 135 -3.42 35.80 15.03
C ASP A 135 -4.72 36.54 14.65
N GLY A 136 -5.84 35.81 14.55
CA GLY A 136 -7.15 36.31 14.18
C GLY A 136 -7.39 36.37 12.67
N THR A 137 -6.47 35.84 11.86
CA THR A 137 -6.61 35.78 10.40
C THR A 137 -7.55 34.65 9.99
N VAL A 138 -8.49 34.96 9.10
CA VAL A 138 -9.44 33.96 8.59
C VAL A 138 -8.96 33.37 7.27
N TYR A 139 -9.07 32.05 7.15
CA TYR A 139 -8.77 31.27 5.96
C TYR A 139 -10.00 30.50 5.51
N LEU A 140 -10.24 30.50 4.20
CA LEU A 140 -11.20 29.63 3.53
C LEU A 140 -10.51 28.32 3.15
N THR A 141 -11.00 27.21 3.66
CA THR A 141 -10.55 25.85 3.33
C THR A 141 -11.47 25.23 2.29
N HIS A 142 -10.91 24.49 1.35
CA HIS A 142 -11.65 23.71 0.38
C HIS A 142 -11.06 22.31 0.24
N TYR A 143 -11.93 21.32 0.14
CA TYR A 143 -11.56 19.92 -0.01
C TYR A 143 -12.43 19.22 -1.05
N ASP A 144 -11.78 18.53 -1.99
CA ASP A 144 -12.46 17.69 -2.99
C ASP A 144 -12.35 16.20 -2.59
N SER A 145 -13.50 15.51 -2.51
CA SER A 145 -13.54 14.06 -2.33
C SER A 145 -13.89 13.35 -3.64
N GLY A 146 -12.87 12.88 -4.35
CA GLY A 146 -13.07 11.96 -5.46
C GLY A 146 -13.49 10.57 -4.96
N VAL A 147 -14.71 10.12 -5.28
CA VAL A 147 -15.11 8.72 -5.08
C VAL A 147 -14.51 7.87 -6.20
N TRP A 148 -13.39 7.21 -5.92
CA TRP A 148 -12.75 6.28 -6.86
C TRP A 148 -12.94 4.83 -6.41
N PHE A 149 -13.21 3.94 -7.38
CA PHE A 149 -13.22 2.49 -7.14
C PHE A 149 -11.78 2.01 -6.98
N ASP A 150 -11.34 1.81 -5.74
CA ASP A 150 -10.04 1.21 -5.47
C ASP A 150 -10.11 -0.33 -5.56
N LEU A 151 -9.54 -0.88 -6.63
CA LEU A 151 -9.41 -2.33 -6.85
C LEU A 151 -8.12 -2.90 -6.28
N SER A 152 -7.23 -2.06 -5.72
CA SER A 152 -5.93 -2.47 -5.20
C SER A 152 -6.04 -3.55 -4.13
N PRO A 153 -6.94 -3.46 -3.12
CA PRO A 153 -7.07 -4.51 -2.10
C PRO A 153 -7.44 -5.88 -2.68
N LEU A 154 -8.28 -5.91 -3.72
CA LEU A 154 -8.68 -7.14 -4.39
C LEU A 154 -7.54 -7.73 -5.22
N LEU A 155 -6.76 -6.88 -5.90
CA LEU A 155 -5.59 -7.31 -6.66
C LEU A 155 -4.47 -7.82 -5.75
N GLU A 156 -4.19 -7.11 -4.65
CA GLU A 156 -3.25 -7.56 -3.61
C GLU A 156 -3.64 -8.93 -3.06
N PHE A 157 -4.91 -9.12 -2.73
CA PHE A 157 -5.43 -10.42 -2.27
C PHE A 157 -5.27 -11.50 -3.33
N ALA A 158 -5.58 -11.20 -4.60
CA ALA A 158 -5.41 -12.14 -5.69
C ALA A 158 -3.94 -12.54 -5.87
N VAL A 159 -3.00 -11.59 -5.83
CA VAL A 159 -1.56 -11.86 -5.91
C VAL A 159 -1.12 -12.79 -4.78
N LYS A 160 -1.51 -12.52 -3.53
CA LYS A 160 -1.23 -13.41 -2.38
C LYS A 160 -1.80 -14.80 -2.60
N LEU A 161 -3.06 -14.90 -3.02
CA LEU A 161 -3.75 -16.17 -3.20
C LEU A 161 -3.08 -17.02 -4.30
N PHE A 162 -2.79 -16.42 -5.46
CA PHE A 162 -2.23 -17.13 -6.62
C PHE A 162 -0.71 -17.35 -6.57
N SER A 163 -0.01 -16.75 -5.61
CA SER A 163 1.41 -17.00 -5.38
C SER A 163 1.64 -17.84 -4.11
N PHE A 164 1.20 -17.36 -2.95
CA PHE A 164 1.58 -17.96 -1.65
C PHE A 164 0.92 -19.31 -1.43
N VAL A 165 -0.36 -19.48 -1.77
CA VAL A 165 -1.06 -20.76 -1.53
C VAL A 165 -0.49 -21.88 -2.41
N PRO A 166 -0.35 -21.72 -3.75
CA PRO A 166 0.30 -22.72 -4.59
C PRO A 166 1.74 -23.02 -4.16
N TYR A 167 2.50 -22.00 -3.76
CA TYR A 167 3.88 -22.20 -3.32
C TYR A 167 3.98 -22.94 -1.99
N ALA A 168 3.13 -22.60 -1.02
CA ALA A 168 3.04 -23.32 0.25
C ALA A 168 2.64 -24.78 0.04
N ALA A 169 1.68 -25.05 -0.85
CA ALA A 169 1.30 -26.41 -1.23
C ALA A 169 2.46 -27.17 -1.89
N PHE A 170 3.23 -26.51 -2.76
CA PHE A 170 4.43 -27.07 -3.38
C PHE A 170 5.52 -27.42 -2.34
N LEU A 171 5.78 -26.55 -1.36
CA LEU A 171 6.71 -26.81 -0.26
C LEU A 171 6.24 -27.98 0.63
N ALA A 172 4.94 -28.04 0.93
CA ALA A 172 4.37 -29.16 1.69
C ALA A 172 4.48 -30.47 0.91
N TYR A 173 4.16 -30.46 -0.38
CA TYR A 173 4.27 -31.63 -1.26
C TYR A 173 5.70 -32.14 -1.36
N THR A 174 6.67 -31.26 -1.64
CA THR A 174 8.09 -31.62 -1.70
C THR A 174 8.63 -32.13 -0.36
N SER A 175 8.08 -31.65 0.75
CA SER A 175 8.40 -32.15 2.10
C SER A 175 7.89 -33.57 2.36
N VAL A 176 6.73 -33.94 1.81
CA VAL A 176 6.19 -35.30 1.92
C VAL A 176 6.97 -36.26 1.02
N VAL A 177 7.31 -35.84 -0.19
CA VAL A 177 8.04 -36.66 -1.18
C VAL A 177 9.57 -36.45 -1.05
N ARG A 178 10.05 -36.22 0.17
CA ARG A 178 11.44 -35.81 0.45
C ARG A 178 12.49 -36.80 -0.05
N ASP A 179 12.16 -38.09 -0.13
CA ASP A 179 13.11 -39.13 -0.52
C ASP A 179 13.49 -39.04 -2.01
N ARG A 180 12.73 -38.25 -2.80
CA ARG A 180 12.99 -37.99 -4.23
C ARG A 180 13.73 -36.65 -4.47
N VAL A 181 13.88 -35.82 -3.44
CA VAL A 181 14.45 -34.46 -3.56
C VAL A 181 15.80 -34.39 -2.85
N ARG A 182 16.81 -33.81 -3.50
CA ARG A 182 18.09 -33.56 -2.83
C ARG A 182 17.91 -32.47 -1.79
N SER A 183 18.53 -32.64 -0.62
CA SER A 183 18.49 -31.65 0.47
C SER A 183 18.88 -30.23 0.02
N THR A 184 19.77 -30.11 -0.98
CA THR A 184 20.18 -28.81 -1.56
C THR A 184 19.07 -28.13 -2.35
N GLU A 185 18.27 -28.87 -3.12
CA GLU A 185 17.15 -28.34 -3.91
C GLU A 185 16.01 -27.92 -3.00
N MET A 186 15.71 -28.76 -2.00
CA MET A 186 14.69 -28.45 -1.00
C MET A 186 15.04 -27.18 -0.21
N MET A 187 16.33 -26.98 0.08
CA MET A 187 16.82 -25.75 0.72
C MET A 187 16.69 -24.53 -0.21
N ALA A 188 16.93 -24.69 -1.52
CA ALA A 188 16.73 -23.61 -2.49
C ALA A 188 15.26 -23.19 -2.59
N PHE A 189 14.33 -24.16 -2.63
CA PHE A 189 12.89 -23.87 -2.61
C PHE A 189 12.45 -23.20 -1.30
N ALA A 190 12.90 -23.71 -0.15
CA ALA A 190 12.62 -23.07 1.14
C ALA A 190 13.21 -21.65 1.21
N GLY A 191 14.41 -21.44 0.66
CA GLY A 191 15.05 -20.13 0.58
C GLY A 191 14.28 -19.14 -0.29
N TYR A 192 13.78 -19.57 -1.45
CA TYR A 192 12.90 -18.74 -2.26
C TYR A 192 11.59 -18.40 -1.53
N GLY A 193 10.95 -19.39 -0.88
CA GLY A 193 9.73 -19.13 -0.09
C GLY A 193 9.96 -18.15 1.04
N LEU A 194 11.11 -18.22 1.72
CA LEU A 194 11.50 -17.26 2.75
C LEU A 194 11.75 -15.86 2.16
N ALA A 195 12.42 -15.78 1.02
CA ALA A 195 12.63 -14.50 0.33
C ALA A 195 11.30 -13.87 -0.09
N LEU A 196 10.35 -14.67 -0.59
CA LEU A 196 9.01 -14.23 -0.93
C LEU A 196 8.24 -13.71 0.28
N ALA A 197 8.33 -14.42 1.41
CA ALA A 197 7.78 -14.00 2.69
C ALA A 197 8.37 -12.68 3.20
N LEU A 198 9.70 -12.55 3.16
CA LEU A 198 10.38 -11.31 3.55
C LEU A 198 10.00 -10.14 2.62
N LEU A 199 9.95 -10.38 1.31
CA LEU A 199 9.48 -9.39 0.36
C LEU A 199 8.05 -8.97 0.68
N ALA A 200 7.15 -9.91 0.95
CA ALA A 200 5.76 -9.61 1.30
C ALA A 200 5.64 -8.71 2.53
N PHE A 201 6.48 -8.92 3.53
CA PHE A 201 6.49 -8.11 4.76
C PHE A 201 7.17 -6.76 4.58
N LEU A 202 8.31 -6.72 3.88
CA LEU A 202 9.13 -5.52 3.78
C LEU A 202 8.68 -4.58 2.66
N LEU A 203 8.02 -5.09 1.62
CA LEU A 203 7.66 -4.30 0.44
C LEU A 203 6.91 -3.00 0.80
N PRO A 204 5.86 -2.98 1.66
CA PRO A 204 5.17 -1.74 1.99
C PRO A 204 6.12 -0.66 2.52
N TYR A 205 7.05 -1.04 3.41
CA TYR A 205 8.04 -0.13 3.97
C TYR A 205 9.13 0.27 2.98
N LEU A 206 9.47 -0.61 2.04
CA LEU A 206 10.42 -0.26 0.97
C LEU A 206 9.81 0.73 -0.04
N LEU A 207 8.49 0.71 -0.20
CA LEU A 207 7.77 1.63 -1.07
C LEU A 207 7.69 3.06 -0.50
N MET A 208 7.72 3.21 0.83
CA MET A 208 7.78 4.53 1.50
C MET A 208 9.04 5.33 1.12
N PHE A 209 10.19 4.66 0.97
CA PHE A 209 11.46 5.35 0.69
C PHE A 209 11.68 5.75 -0.78
N ASP A 210 10.66 5.61 -1.65
CA ASP A 210 10.72 5.90 -3.08
C ASP A 210 11.91 5.21 -3.82
N LEU A 211 12.48 4.16 -3.21
CA LEU A 211 13.66 3.45 -3.70
C LEU A 211 13.38 2.68 -5.00
N PHE A 212 12.10 2.47 -5.31
CA PHE A 212 11.65 1.63 -6.42
C PHE A 212 10.53 2.33 -7.22
N PRO A 213 10.88 3.20 -8.20
CA PRO A 213 9.90 3.78 -9.13
C PRO A 213 9.22 2.73 -10.04
N THR A 214 9.51 1.44 -9.87
CA THR A 214 8.98 0.29 -10.61
C THR A 214 8.22 -0.71 -9.72
N SER A 215 7.62 -0.23 -8.63
CA SER A 215 6.87 -1.02 -7.65
C SER A 215 5.79 -1.94 -8.25
N GLU A 216 5.04 -1.43 -9.23
CA GLU A 216 4.00 -2.19 -9.95
C GLU A 216 4.57 -3.41 -10.68
N TYR A 217 5.77 -3.28 -11.26
CA TYR A 217 6.44 -4.38 -11.94
C TYR A 217 6.90 -5.45 -10.95
N ILE A 218 7.32 -5.06 -9.74
CA ILE A 218 7.74 -6.00 -8.70
C ILE A 218 6.54 -6.84 -8.27
N ILE A 219 5.41 -6.21 -7.95
CA ILE A 219 4.17 -6.91 -7.54
C ILE A 219 3.67 -7.80 -8.69
N GLY A 220 3.64 -7.27 -9.92
CA GLY A 220 3.22 -8.01 -11.11
C GLY A 220 4.12 -9.21 -11.45
N ALA A 221 5.41 -9.17 -11.08
CA ALA A 221 6.35 -10.26 -11.32
C ALA A 221 6.25 -11.39 -10.29
N ILE A 222 5.67 -11.16 -9.10
CA ILE A 222 5.59 -12.17 -8.03
C ILE A 222 4.92 -13.46 -8.53
N VAL A 223 3.73 -13.34 -9.12
CA VAL A 223 2.95 -14.49 -9.59
C VAL A 223 3.72 -15.28 -10.67
N PRO A 224 4.12 -14.70 -11.82
CA PRO A 224 4.79 -15.47 -12.86
C PRO A 224 6.11 -16.09 -12.39
N VAL A 225 6.92 -15.37 -11.60
CA VAL A 225 8.18 -15.93 -11.07
C VAL A 225 7.89 -17.11 -10.14
N THR A 226 6.88 -16.99 -9.26
CA THR A 226 6.49 -18.09 -8.36
C THR A 226 6.10 -19.33 -9.15
N TRP A 227 5.29 -19.18 -10.20
CA TRP A 227 4.87 -20.29 -11.05
C TRP A 227 6.02 -20.90 -11.86
N ILE A 228 6.98 -20.11 -12.33
CA ILE A 228 8.21 -20.62 -12.96
C ILE A 228 8.98 -21.49 -11.97
N VAL A 229 9.17 -21.04 -10.73
CA VAL A 229 9.90 -21.82 -9.70
C VAL A 229 9.16 -23.13 -9.39
N ILE A 230 7.83 -23.10 -9.26
CA ILE A 230 7.02 -24.32 -9.07
C ILE A 230 7.21 -25.25 -10.27
N GLY A 231 7.10 -24.75 -11.50
CA GLY A 231 7.24 -25.54 -12.72
C GLY A 231 8.62 -26.21 -12.82
N VAL A 232 9.69 -25.46 -12.56
CA VAL A 232 11.06 -26.00 -12.50
C VAL A 232 11.17 -27.09 -11.42
N GLY A 233 10.61 -26.85 -10.24
CA GLY A 233 10.61 -27.84 -9.16
C GLY A 233 9.89 -29.14 -9.51
N LEU A 234 8.73 -29.05 -10.16
CA LEU A 234 7.97 -30.22 -10.62
C LEU A 234 8.70 -30.99 -11.73
N LEU A 235 9.38 -30.31 -12.65
CA LEU A 235 10.21 -30.96 -13.68
C LEU A 235 11.40 -31.73 -13.09
N VAL A 236 12.06 -31.15 -12.08
CA VAL A 236 13.15 -31.82 -11.35
C VAL A 236 12.65 -33.09 -10.65
N LEU A 237 11.46 -33.05 -10.05
CA LEU A 237 10.81 -34.21 -9.45
C LEU A 237 10.43 -35.30 -10.48
N GLY A 238 9.90 -34.90 -11.63
CA GLY A 238 9.47 -35.80 -12.69
C GLY A 238 10.63 -36.54 -13.35
N SER A 239 11.70 -35.82 -13.71
CA SER A 239 12.89 -36.39 -14.36
C SER A 239 13.60 -37.48 -13.53
N ARG A 240 13.56 -37.36 -12.21
CA ARG A 240 14.13 -38.36 -11.30
C ARG A 240 13.28 -39.62 -11.16
N SER A 241 11.96 -39.47 -11.15
CA SER A 241 11.05 -40.62 -11.09
C SER A 241 11.28 -41.52 -12.31
N ALA A 242 11.45 -40.95 -13.51
CA ALA A 242 11.75 -41.69 -14.74
C ALA A 242 13.12 -42.40 -14.73
N SER A 243 14.12 -41.81 -14.07
CA SER A 243 15.46 -42.42 -13.96
C SER A 243 15.47 -43.62 -13.02
N GLN A 244 14.65 -43.60 -11.96
CA GLN A 244 14.56 -44.68 -10.98
C GLN A 244 13.82 -45.90 -11.56
N ASP A 245 12.72 -45.69 -12.30
CA ASP A 245 11.99 -46.78 -12.99
C ASP A 245 12.82 -47.46 -14.09
N THR A 246 13.71 -46.72 -14.75
CA THR A 246 14.60 -47.28 -15.80
C THR A 246 15.69 -48.17 -15.19
N GLN A 247 16.11 -47.89 -13.96
CA GLN A 247 17.18 -48.62 -13.29
C GLN A 247 16.66 -49.94 -12.69
N ASP A 248 15.47 -49.93 -12.07
CA ASP A 248 14.82 -51.15 -11.57
C ASP A 248 14.40 -52.11 -12.69
N GLY A 249 14.10 -51.60 -13.90
CA GLY A 249 13.79 -52.42 -15.07
C GLY A 249 14.99 -53.08 -15.76
N ALA A 250 16.22 -52.63 -15.46
CA ALA A 250 17.44 -53.19 -16.04
C ALA A 250 18.07 -54.32 -15.18
N ASP A 251 17.63 -54.44 -13.93
CA ASP A 251 18.11 -55.44 -12.96
C ASP A 251 17.24 -56.72 -12.92
N HIS A 252 16.31 -56.86 -13.87
CA HIS A 252 15.45 -58.04 -14.07
C HIS A 252 15.70 -58.71 -15.44
#